data_AF-A0A5C7XBL4-F1
#
_entry.id   AF-A0A5C7XBL4-F1
#
_cell.length_a   1.000
_cell.length_b   1.000
_cell.length_c   1.000
_cell.angle_alpha   90.00
_cell.angle_beta   90.00
_cell.angle_gamma   90.00
#
_symmetry.space_group_name_H-M   'P 1'
#
loop_
_entity.id
_entity.type
_entity.pdbx_description
1 polymer ?
#
loop_
_entity_poly.entity_id
_entity_poly.type
_entity_poly.pdbx_seq_one_letter_code
_entity_poly.pdbx_strand_id
1 'polypeptide(L)'
;MSCSAAPSNDGFRVLKRAAKPLAIASILAVLAPLAACTATAPADAKEASPPAPSGGQPAGKISPEMAGTLSPIPAFKGQGDGWRVEIRALDATQHHVALQWPASGETATGTARYDGPLNVARDAGPLILNGALERGGAKRPLRVEIRAQACVDRDGIARPQSIAITIGAEPPMRGCGDLAMY
;
A
#
# COMPACT_ATOMS: atom_id res chain seq x y z
N MET A 1 -11.31 -38.18 61.14
CA MET A 1 -10.84 -37.92 59.78
C MET A 1 -11.22 -36.47 59.46
N SER A 2 -10.39 -35.53 59.91
CA SER A 2 -9.40 -34.79 59.08
C SER A 2 -10.12 -33.87 58.09
N CYS A 3 -10.42 -32.61 58.45
CA CYS A 3 -9.56 -31.41 58.50
C CYS A 3 -9.40 -30.67 57.15
N SER A 4 -9.66 -29.36 57.24
CA SER A 4 -9.10 -28.25 56.44
C SER A 4 -9.70 -27.99 55.06
N ALA A 5 -9.77 -26.77 54.55
CA ALA A 5 -9.84 -25.39 55.05
C ALA A 5 -9.84 -24.55 53.76
N ALA A 6 -10.64 -23.49 53.68
CA ALA A 6 -10.42 -22.44 52.68
C ALA A 6 -9.07 -21.75 52.95
N PRO A 7 -8.47 -21.15 51.91
CA PRO A 7 -8.36 -19.71 52.04
C PRO A 7 -8.77 -18.93 50.78
N SER A 8 -9.37 -17.80 51.10
CA SER A 8 -9.53 -16.59 50.31
C SER A 8 -8.22 -16.17 49.61
N ASN A 9 -8.34 -15.66 48.39
CA ASN A 9 -7.37 -14.70 47.85
C ASN A 9 -8.12 -13.60 47.10
N ASP A 10 -8.46 -12.62 47.93
CA ASP A 10 -8.65 -11.21 47.63
C ASP A 10 -7.47 -10.66 46.82
N GLY A 11 -7.73 -9.84 45.80
CA GLY A 11 -6.65 -9.25 45.01
C GLY A 11 -6.99 -8.59 43.68
N PHE A 12 -8.23 -8.14 43.45
CA PHE A 12 -8.53 -7.33 42.26
C PHE A 12 -8.11 -5.87 42.50
N ARG A 13 -6.82 -5.58 42.28
CA ARG A 13 -6.33 -4.20 42.24
C ARG A 13 -6.85 -3.51 40.98
N VAL A 14 -7.95 -2.78 41.13
CA VAL A 14 -8.44 -1.78 40.18
C VAL A 14 -7.40 -0.65 40.09
N LEU A 15 -6.50 -0.73 39.11
CA LEU A 15 -5.60 0.35 38.76
C LEU A 15 -6.41 1.48 38.10
N LYS A 16 -6.80 2.46 38.92
CA LYS A 16 -7.23 3.79 38.50
C LYS A 16 -6.15 4.41 37.61
N ARG A 17 -6.37 4.47 36.29
CA ARG A 17 -5.58 5.35 35.42
C ARG A 17 -6.19 6.74 35.43
N ALA A 18 -5.44 7.67 36.02
CA ALA A 18 -5.79 9.06 36.18
C ALA A 18 -5.90 9.77 34.82
N ALA A 19 -6.97 10.53 34.67
CA ALA A 19 -7.19 11.47 33.59
C ALA A 19 -6.22 12.65 33.69
N LYS A 20 -5.50 12.95 32.61
CA LYS A 20 -4.94 14.27 32.32
C LYS A 20 -4.82 14.47 30.81
N PRO A 21 -5.75 15.19 30.15
CA PRO A 21 -5.42 15.89 28.94
C PRO A 21 -4.75 17.23 29.29
N LEU A 22 -3.51 17.30 28.88
CA LEU A 22 -2.59 18.44 28.95
C LEU A 22 -3.18 19.62 28.17
N ALA A 23 -3.21 20.80 28.79
CA ALA A 23 -3.54 22.05 28.14
C ALA A 23 -2.52 22.36 27.02
N ILE A 24 -3.00 22.62 25.81
CA ILE A 24 -2.19 23.16 24.72
C ILE A 24 -2.56 24.64 24.59
N ALA A 25 -1.63 25.48 25.02
CA ALA A 25 -1.67 26.92 24.89
C ALA A 25 -1.38 27.34 23.44
N SER A 26 -2.14 28.33 22.99
CA SER A 26 -1.98 29.13 21.78
C SER A 26 -0.56 29.67 21.58
N ILE A 27 -0.16 29.93 20.33
CA ILE A 27 0.68 31.08 19.90
C ILE A 27 0.67 31.18 18.35
N LEU A 28 0.21 32.36 17.87
CA LEU A 28 0.67 33.21 16.74
C LEU A 28 0.95 32.59 15.33
N ALA A 29 0.81 33.28 14.19
CA ALA A 29 0.82 34.70 13.87
C ALA A 29 0.10 34.99 12.54
N VAL A 30 -0.39 36.23 12.48
CA VAL A 30 -0.87 37.04 11.37
C VAL A 30 0.15 37.15 10.23
N LEU A 31 -0.32 37.20 8.96
CA LEU A 31 0.31 37.96 7.88
C LEU A 31 -0.69 38.26 6.75
N ALA A 32 -1.00 39.55 6.60
CA ALA A 32 -1.50 40.24 5.42
C ALA A 32 -0.87 41.67 5.48
N PRO A 33 -0.88 42.55 4.46
CA PRO A 33 -1.32 42.44 3.05
C PRO A 33 -0.40 43.16 2.00
N LEU A 34 -0.84 43.18 0.73
CA LEU A 34 -0.63 44.17 -0.36
C LEU A 34 0.78 44.49 -0.93
N ALA A 35 0.93 44.33 -2.25
CA ALA A 35 1.58 45.31 -3.13
C ALA A 35 1.15 45.12 -4.60
N ALA A 36 0.42 46.10 -5.13
CA ALA A 36 0.20 46.30 -6.55
C ALA A 36 1.40 47.05 -7.14
N CYS A 37 1.83 46.69 -8.35
CA CYS A 37 2.68 47.57 -9.16
C CYS A 37 2.34 47.39 -10.64
N THR A 38 1.78 48.46 -11.20
CA THR A 38 1.54 48.69 -12.62
C THR A 38 2.82 49.13 -13.31
N ALA A 39 3.15 48.55 -14.47
CA ALA A 39 4.07 49.16 -15.44
C ALA A 39 3.61 48.84 -16.87
N THR A 40 3.49 49.91 -17.66
CA THR A 40 2.97 49.98 -19.03
C THR A 40 4.15 50.01 -20.04
N ALA A 41 4.09 49.13 -21.06
CA ALA A 41 4.53 49.16 -22.49
C ALA A 41 5.74 50.03 -22.96
N PRO A 42 6.46 49.73 -24.10
CA PRO A 42 5.95 49.09 -25.33
C PRO A 42 6.91 48.19 -26.16
N ALA A 43 6.32 47.62 -27.23
CA ALA A 43 6.87 47.21 -28.53
C ALA A 43 8.03 46.20 -28.63
N ASP A 44 7.73 45.00 -29.16
CA ASP A 44 8.34 44.57 -30.42
C ASP A 44 7.42 43.53 -31.08
N ALA A 45 6.95 43.85 -32.28
CA ALA A 45 6.17 42.96 -33.12
C ALA A 45 7.13 42.06 -33.89
N LYS A 46 7.19 40.78 -33.52
CA LYS A 46 7.77 39.74 -34.38
C LYS A 46 6.80 38.58 -34.50
N GLU A 47 6.11 38.60 -35.62
CA GLU A 47 5.32 37.52 -36.17
C GLU A 47 6.20 36.28 -36.38
N ALA A 48 5.86 35.17 -35.72
CA ALA A 48 6.24 33.81 -36.09
C ALA A 48 5.30 32.80 -35.42
N SER A 49 4.23 32.46 -36.14
CA SER A 49 3.48 31.19 -36.16
C SER A 49 3.10 30.49 -34.83
N PRO A 50 1.81 30.33 -34.50
CA PRO A 50 1.40 29.27 -33.59
C PRO A 50 1.43 27.91 -34.33
N PRO A 51 2.20 26.90 -33.87
CA PRO A 51 1.86 25.53 -34.24
C PRO A 51 0.49 25.22 -33.63
N ALA A 52 -0.43 24.77 -34.48
CA ALA A 52 -1.74 24.28 -34.07
C ALA A 52 -1.58 23.20 -32.96
N PRO A 53 -2.51 23.09 -32.01
CA PRO A 53 -2.59 21.91 -31.16
C PRO A 53 -3.01 20.75 -32.06
N SER A 54 -2.03 20.02 -32.59
CA SER A 54 -2.28 18.75 -33.28
C SER A 54 -2.94 17.82 -32.28
N GLY A 55 -4.14 17.39 -32.67
CA GLY A 55 -5.04 16.60 -31.86
C GLY A 55 -4.47 15.25 -31.47
N GLY A 56 -5.07 14.70 -30.42
CA GLY A 56 -5.17 13.28 -30.15
C GLY A 56 -3.84 12.54 -30.13
N GLN A 57 -3.21 12.46 -28.95
CA GLN A 57 -2.33 11.32 -28.68
C GLN A 57 -3.13 10.03 -28.90
N PRO A 58 -2.80 9.22 -29.92
CA PRO A 58 -3.38 7.88 -30.01
C PRO A 58 -2.81 7.10 -28.83
N ALA A 59 -3.65 6.29 -28.17
CA ALA A 59 -3.22 5.29 -27.21
C ALA A 59 -2.01 4.53 -27.79
N GLY A 60 -0.82 4.81 -27.25
CA GLY A 60 0.44 4.30 -27.75
C GLY A 60 0.41 2.79 -27.73
N LYS A 61 0.48 2.17 -28.91
CA LYS A 61 0.69 0.73 -29.05
C LYS A 61 2.02 0.42 -28.35
N ILE A 62 1.95 -0.30 -27.24
CA ILE A 62 3.12 -0.81 -26.52
C ILE A 62 3.91 -1.65 -27.52
N SER A 63 5.09 -1.19 -27.94
CA SER A 63 5.92 -1.94 -28.87
C SER A 63 6.34 -3.28 -28.24
N PRO A 64 6.44 -4.37 -29.03
CA PRO A 64 6.75 -5.70 -28.52
C PRO A 64 8.07 -5.77 -27.74
N GLU A 65 9.01 -4.86 -27.97
CA GLU A 65 10.25 -4.73 -27.20
C GLU A 65 10.05 -4.26 -25.74
N MET A 66 8.94 -3.59 -25.41
CA MET A 66 8.63 -3.17 -24.03
C MET A 66 7.80 -4.21 -23.27
N ALA A 67 7.19 -5.17 -23.96
CA ALA A 67 6.37 -6.21 -23.33
C ALA A 67 7.20 -7.18 -22.46
N GLY A 68 8.52 -7.23 -22.62
CA GLY A 68 9.43 -8.07 -21.84
C GLY A 68 10.12 -7.37 -20.65
N THR A 69 9.91 -6.06 -20.46
CA THR A 69 10.59 -5.27 -19.41
C THR A 69 9.67 -4.84 -18.27
N LEU A 70 8.36 -5.07 -18.39
CA LEU A 70 7.40 -4.71 -17.36
C LEU A 70 7.11 -5.89 -16.45
N SER A 71 7.07 -5.65 -15.13
CA SER A 71 6.63 -6.66 -14.18
C SER A 71 5.20 -7.12 -14.52
N PRO A 72 4.91 -8.43 -14.48
CA PRO A 72 3.53 -8.93 -14.53
C PRO A 72 2.63 -8.35 -13.43
N ILE A 73 3.23 -7.82 -12.35
CA ILE A 73 2.55 -7.15 -11.23
C ILE A 73 2.95 -5.66 -11.22
N PRO A 74 2.37 -4.80 -12.07
CA PRO A 74 2.68 -3.37 -12.04
C PRO A 74 2.27 -2.75 -10.71
N ALA A 75 1.05 -3.07 -10.26
CA ALA A 75 0.58 -2.80 -8.91
C ALA A 75 -0.53 -3.75 -8.52
N PHE A 76 -0.67 -3.96 -7.22
CA PHE A 76 -1.71 -4.80 -6.64
C PHE A 76 -2.22 -4.16 -5.35
N LYS A 77 -3.53 -4.14 -5.17
CA LYS A 77 -4.19 -3.78 -3.92
C LYS A 77 -5.06 -4.93 -3.48
N GLY A 78 -4.94 -5.33 -2.22
CA GLY A 78 -5.77 -6.39 -1.67
C GLY A 78 -6.09 -6.20 -0.20
N GLN A 79 -7.07 -6.96 0.25
CA GLN A 79 -7.52 -7.01 1.62
C GLN A 79 -7.87 -8.44 2.03
N GLY A 80 -7.76 -8.70 3.31
CA GLY A 80 -8.27 -9.92 3.92
C GLY A 80 -8.72 -9.65 5.33
N ASP A 81 -8.72 -10.69 6.16
CA ASP A 81 -9.31 -10.56 7.48
C ASP A 81 -8.49 -9.67 8.44
N GLY A 82 -8.85 -8.39 8.52
CA GLY A 82 -8.24 -7.43 9.43
C GLY A 82 -6.95 -6.81 8.91
N TRP A 83 -6.64 -6.99 7.63
CA TRP A 83 -5.42 -6.45 7.01
C TRP A 83 -5.68 -5.94 5.59
N ARG A 84 -4.79 -5.06 5.12
CA ARG A 84 -4.74 -4.53 3.75
C ARG A 84 -3.31 -4.51 3.25
N VAL A 85 -3.11 -4.82 1.97
CA VAL A 85 -1.81 -4.80 1.31
C VAL A 85 -1.83 -3.92 0.07
N GLU A 86 -0.71 -3.25 -0.16
CA GLU A 86 -0.40 -2.60 -1.41
C GLU A 86 0.98 -3.03 -1.89
N ILE A 87 1.06 -3.43 -3.16
CA ILE A 87 2.29 -3.86 -3.81
C ILE A 87 2.45 -2.99 -5.06
N ARG A 88 3.64 -2.42 -5.24
CA ARG A 88 3.95 -1.57 -6.40
C ARG A 88 5.28 -2.00 -6.99
N ALA A 89 5.34 -2.20 -8.30
CA ALA A 89 6.60 -2.41 -9.00
C ALA A 89 7.52 -1.19 -8.81
N LEU A 90 8.77 -1.47 -8.48
CA LEU A 90 9.88 -0.52 -8.51
C LEU A 90 10.66 -0.67 -9.82
N ASP A 91 10.78 -1.91 -10.29
CA ASP A 91 11.30 -2.28 -11.61
C ASP A 91 10.59 -3.57 -12.11
N ALA A 92 11.15 -4.22 -13.13
CA ALA A 92 10.61 -5.44 -13.73
C ALA A 92 10.42 -6.61 -12.74
N THR A 93 11.23 -6.67 -11.68
CA THR A 93 11.25 -7.78 -10.72
C THR A 93 11.07 -7.33 -9.28
N GLN A 94 11.52 -6.14 -8.92
CA GLN A 94 11.48 -5.64 -7.55
C GLN A 94 10.20 -4.85 -7.27
N HIS A 95 9.61 -5.06 -6.11
CA HIS A 95 8.37 -4.44 -5.68
C HIS A 95 8.50 -3.90 -4.27
N HIS A 96 7.90 -2.74 -4.02
CA HIS A 96 7.62 -2.26 -2.68
C HIS A 96 6.34 -2.90 -2.17
N VAL A 97 6.35 -3.34 -0.91
CA VAL A 97 5.18 -3.93 -0.24
C VAL A 97 4.87 -3.13 1.01
N ALA A 98 3.61 -2.70 1.16
CA ALA A 98 3.07 -2.11 2.37
C ALA A 98 1.90 -2.93 2.87
N LEU A 99 1.96 -3.36 4.13
CA LEU A 99 0.94 -4.15 4.80
C LEU A 99 0.46 -3.40 6.05
N GLN A 100 -0.85 -3.37 6.25
CA GLN A 100 -1.48 -2.61 7.32
C GLN A 100 -2.50 -3.49 8.04
N TRP A 101 -2.56 -3.36 9.37
CA TRP A 101 -3.61 -3.95 10.22
C TRP A 101 -4.42 -2.81 10.87
N PRO A 102 -5.53 -2.37 10.25
CA PRO A 102 -6.25 -1.18 10.69
C PRO A 102 -6.75 -1.22 12.14
N ALA A 103 -7.07 -2.41 12.65
CA ALA A 103 -7.58 -2.57 14.02
C ALA A 103 -6.51 -2.29 15.09
N SER A 104 -5.24 -2.58 14.81
CA SER A 104 -4.11 -2.32 15.72
C SER A 104 -3.36 -1.03 15.40
N GLY A 105 -3.60 -0.44 14.22
CA GLY A 105 -2.79 0.66 13.69
C GLY A 105 -1.37 0.23 13.28
N GLU A 106 -1.09 -1.07 13.26
CA GLU A 106 0.22 -1.60 12.89
C GLU A 106 0.44 -1.51 11.37
N THR A 107 1.65 -1.12 10.97
CA THR A 107 2.10 -1.12 9.58
C THR A 107 3.44 -1.83 9.44
N ALA A 108 3.59 -2.61 8.38
CA ALA A 108 4.85 -3.22 7.98
C ALA A 108 5.16 -2.87 6.52
N THR A 109 6.42 -2.54 6.22
CA THR A 109 6.86 -2.18 4.87
C THR A 109 8.11 -2.93 4.49
N GLY A 110 8.34 -3.10 3.19
CA GLY A 110 9.56 -3.76 2.73
C GLY A 110 9.56 -3.97 1.24
N THR A 111 10.34 -4.95 0.80
CA THR A 111 10.52 -5.24 -0.62
C THR A 111 10.40 -6.73 -0.90
N ALA A 112 9.86 -7.05 -2.08
CA ALA A 112 9.77 -8.40 -2.58
C ALA A 112 10.15 -8.45 -4.05
N ARG A 113 10.72 -9.57 -4.47
CA ARG A 113 11.14 -9.85 -5.83
C ARG A 113 10.21 -10.87 -6.46
N TYR A 114 9.76 -10.62 -7.68
CA TYR A 114 9.11 -11.59 -8.53
C TYR A 114 10.18 -12.48 -9.18
N ASP A 115 10.11 -13.79 -8.92
CA ASP A 115 11.11 -14.77 -9.39
C ASP A 115 10.65 -15.52 -10.66
N GLY A 116 9.51 -15.13 -11.24
CA GLY A 116 8.95 -15.77 -12.41
C GLY A 116 9.45 -15.18 -13.75
N PRO A 117 9.15 -15.86 -14.86
CA PRO A 117 9.38 -15.32 -16.20
C PRO A 117 8.59 -14.01 -16.42
N LEU A 118 9.20 -13.01 -17.04
CA LEU A 118 8.55 -11.70 -17.27
C LEU A 118 7.57 -11.70 -18.45
N ASN A 119 7.68 -12.68 -19.34
CA ASN A 119 6.90 -12.80 -20.58
C ASN A 119 5.68 -13.73 -20.44
N VAL A 120 5.24 -14.05 -19.23
CA VAL A 120 4.04 -14.88 -19.03
C VAL A 120 2.77 -14.06 -19.02
N ALA A 121 1.72 -14.63 -19.60
CA ALA A 121 0.37 -14.15 -19.39
C ALA A 121 0.05 -14.18 -17.89
N ARG A 122 -0.60 -13.14 -17.37
CA ARG A 122 -0.93 -12.99 -15.94
C ARG A 122 -1.76 -14.14 -15.37
N ASP A 123 -2.46 -14.88 -16.25
CA ASP A 123 -3.34 -15.98 -15.88
C ASP A 123 -2.66 -17.36 -16.00
N ALA A 124 -1.38 -17.42 -16.35
CA ALA A 124 -0.65 -18.68 -16.59
C ALA A 124 -0.28 -19.45 -15.31
N GLY A 125 -0.45 -18.86 -14.13
CA GLY A 125 -0.10 -19.48 -12.85
C GLY A 125 -0.05 -18.46 -11.69
N PRO A 126 0.31 -18.91 -10.48
CA PRO A 126 0.47 -18.01 -9.36
C PRO A 126 1.65 -17.06 -9.58
N LEU A 127 1.43 -15.77 -9.36
CA LEU A 127 2.49 -14.77 -9.32
C LEU A 127 3.08 -14.75 -7.91
N ILE A 128 4.34 -15.19 -7.78
CA ILE A 128 5.03 -15.34 -6.49
C ILE A 128 6.02 -14.19 -6.30
N LEU A 129 5.93 -13.50 -5.17
CA LEU A 129 6.94 -12.55 -4.71
C LEU A 129 7.59 -13.03 -3.41
N ASN A 130 8.91 -13.00 -3.34
CA ASN A 130 9.68 -13.35 -2.15
C ASN A 130 10.53 -12.17 -1.68
N GLY A 131 10.62 -11.94 -0.38
CA GLY A 131 11.43 -10.85 0.15
C GLY A 131 11.34 -10.72 1.65
N ALA A 132 11.19 -9.49 2.14
CA ALA A 132 11.08 -9.22 3.56
C ALA A 132 10.29 -7.95 3.87
N LEU A 133 9.68 -7.93 5.05
CA LEU A 133 9.03 -6.77 5.66
C LEU A 133 9.70 -6.41 6.98
N GLU A 134 9.83 -5.12 7.26
CA GLU A 134 10.13 -4.61 8.58
C GLU A 134 8.83 -4.55 9.40
N ARG A 135 8.80 -5.29 10.50
CA ARG A 135 7.65 -5.36 11.42
C ARG A 135 8.16 -5.34 12.86
N GLY A 136 7.68 -4.39 13.67
CA GLY A 136 8.09 -4.28 15.07
C GLY A 136 9.60 -4.08 15.29
N GLY A 137 10.28 -3.44 14.32
CA GLY A 137 11.74 -3.22 14.36
C GLY A 137 12.60 -4.41 13.94
N ALA A 138 11.99 -5.49 13.41
CA ALA A 138 12.72 -6.65 12.90
C ALA A 138 12.33 -6.96 11.45
N LYS A 139 13.34 -7.34 10.67
CA LYS A 139 13.15 -7.86 9.31
C LYS A 139 12.60 -9.28 9.34
N ARG A 140 11.45 -9.49 8.71
CA ARG A 140 10.74 -10.77 8.66
C ARG A 140 10.66 -11.26 7.21
N PRO A 141 10.95 -12.53 6.92
CA PRO A 141 10.75 -13.09 5.58
C PRO A 141 9.31 -12.89 5.11
N LEU A 142 9.13 -12.55 3.84
CA LEU A 142 7.84 -12.34 3.21
C LEU A 142 7.72 -13.25 1.99
N ARG A 143 6.59 -13.94 1.87
CA ARG A 143 6.15 -14.56 0.62
C ARG A 143 4.74 -14.10 0.31
N VAL A 144 4.54 -13.63 -0.92
CA VAL A 144 3.23 -13.26 -1.45
C VAL A 144 2.92 -14.13 -2.64
N GLU A 145 1.70 -14.65 -2.68
CA GLU A 145 1.19 -15.46 -3.78
C GLU A 145 -0.12 -14.87 -4.26
N ILE A 146 -0.14 -14.40 -5.51
CA ILE A 146 -1.32 -13.84 -6.17
C ILE A 146 -1.78 -14.85 -7.23
N ARG A 147 -3.07 -15.16 -7.27
CA ARG A 147 -3.65 -16.07 -8.26
C ARG A 147 -4.78 -15.37 -9.00
N ALA A 148 -4.82 -15.57 -10.32
CA ALA A 148 -5.96 -15.27 -11.18
C ALA A 148 -7.12 -16.23 -10.88
N GLN A 149 -7.71 -16.05 -9.71
CA GLN A 149 -8.80 -16.84 -9.17
C GLN A 149 -9.76 -15.88 -8.50
N ALA A 150 -10.98 -15.84 -9.00
CA ALA A 150 -12.03 -14.98 -8.46
C ALA A 150 -12.30 -15.30 -6.98
N CYS A 151 -12.53 -14.26 -6.20
CA CYS A 151 -12.93 -14.38 -4.80
C CYS A 151 -13.80 -13.19 -4.38
N VAL A 152 -14.52 -13.34 -3.28
CA VAL A 152 -15.39 -12.29 -2.75
C VAL A 152 -14.72 -11.69 -1.52
N ASP A 153 -14.53 -10.37 -1.52
CA ASP A 153 -13.99 -9.68 -0.36
C ASP A 153 -15.04 -9.55 0.76
N ARG A 154 -14.62 -9.00 1.91
CA ARG A 154 -15.49 -8.85 3.07
C ARG A 154 -16.72 -7.98 2.81
N ASP A 155 -16.62 -7.05 1.87
CA ASP A 155 -17.70 -6.12 1.52
C ASP A 155 -18.67 -6.75 0.50
N GLY A 156 -18.49 -8.04 0.16
CA GLY A 156 -19.31 -8.75 -0.81
C GLY A 156 -18.93 -8.45 -2.26
N ILE A 157 -17.80 -7.78 -2.49
CA ILE A 157 -17.37 -7.37 -3.83
C ILE A 157 -16.53 -8.49 -4.44
N ALA A 158 -16.94 -8.94 -5.63
CA ALA A 158 -16.16 -9.89 -6.42
C ALA A 158 -14.86 -9.24 -6.90
N ARG A 159 -13.74 -9.91 -6.64
CA ARG A 159 -12.40 -9.53 -7.06
C ARG A 159 -11.83 -10.59 -7.99
N PRO A 160 -11.09 -10.21 -9.04
CA PRO A 160 -10.55 -11.16 -10.01
C PRO A 160 -9.35 -11.95 -9.46
N GLN A 161 -8.70 -11.47 -8.40
CA GLN A 161 -7.50 -12.09 -7.85
C GLN A 161 -7.69 -12.49 -6.39
N SER A 162 -7.18 -13.65 -6.04
CA SER A 162 -6.96 -14.07 -4.66
C SER A 162 -5.50 -13.90 -4.28
N ILE A 163 -5.25 -13.68 -2.99
CA ILE A 163 -3.90 -13.46 -2.46
C ILE A 163 -3.69 -14.27 -1.17
N ALA A 164 -2.48 -14.80 -1.01
CA ALA A 164 -1.97 -15.35 0.23
C ALA A 164 -0.65 -14.67 0.62
N ILE A 165 -0.54 -14.23 1.87
CA ILE A 165 0.65 -13.55 2.41
C ILE A 165 1.18 -14.35 3.59
N THR A 166 2.46 -14.72 3.55
CA THR A 166 3.15 -15.43 4.62
C THR A 166 4.29 -14.56 5.17
N ILE A 167 4.36 -14.41 6.50
CA ILE A 167 5.38 -13.62 7.18
C ILE A 167 6.15 -14.52 8.16
N GLY A 168 7.42 -14.76 7.88
CA GLY A 168 8.23 -15.74 8.62
C GLY A 168 7.61 -17.15 8.54
N ALA A 169 7.39 -17.78 9.70
CA ALA A 169 6.79 -19.10 9.82
C ALA A 169 5.28 -19.06 10.16
N GLU A 170 4.64 -17.89 10.09
CA GLU A 170 3.22 -17.73 10.41
C GLU A 170 2.32 -18.36 9.32
N PRO A 171 1.11 -18.84 9.66
CA PRO A 171 0.14 -19.30 8.66
C PRO A 171 -0.17 -18.22 7.61
N PRO A 172 -0.44 -18.61 6.34
CA PRO A 172 -0.75 -17.64 5.29
C PRO A 172 -2.04 -16.90 5.58
N MET A 173 -1.97 -15.57 5.60
CA MET A 173 -3.13 -14.69 5.61
C MET A 173 -3.75 -14.64 4.21
N ARG A 174 -5.05 -14.89 4.10
CA ARG A 174 -5.76 -14.99 2.81
C ARG A 174 -6.67 -13.78 2.58
N GLY A 175 -6.81 -13.41 1.32
CA GLY A 175 -7.59 -12.24 0.92
C GLY A 175 -7.89 -12.20 -0.57
N CYS A 176 -8.45 -11.07 -0.98
CA CYS A 176 -8.88 -10.73 -2.32
C CYS A 176 -8.29 -9.41 -2.77
N GLY A 177 -8.13 -9.20 -4.07
CA GLY A 177 -7.61 -7.94 -4.58
C GLY A 177 -7.67 -7.79 -6.09
N ASP A 178 -7.12 -6.67 -6.55
CA ASP A 178 -7.09 -6.27 -7.94
C ASP A 178 -5.67 -5.93 -8.35
N LEU A 179 -5.29 -6.39 -9.56
CA LEU A 179 -4.14 -5.84 -10.26
C LEU A 179 -4.53 -4.48 -10.83
N ALA A 180 -3.84 -3.43 -10.40
CA ALA A 180 -4.06 -2.10 -10.95
C ALA A 180 -3.17 -1.91 -12.19
N MET A 181 -3.79 -1.47 -13.29
CA MET A 181 -3.08 -0.94 -14.45
C MET A 181 -3.02 0.57 -14.28
N TYR A 182 -1.82 1.16 -14.39
CA TYR A 182 -1.62 2.60 -14.48
C TYR A 182 -1.33 2.99 -15.91
#